data_AF-A0A136LXJ8-F1
#
_entry.id   AF-A0A136LXJ8-F1
#
_cell.length_a   1.000
_cell.length_b   1.000
_cell.length_c   1.000
_cell.angle_alpha   90.00
_cell.angle_beta   90.00
_cell.angle_gamma   90.00
#
_symmetry.space_group_name_H-M   'P 1'
#
loop_
_entity.id
_entity.type
_entity.pdbx_description
1 polymer ?
#
loop_
_entity_poly.entity_id
_entity_poly.type
_entity_poly.pdbx_seq_one_letter_code
_entity_poly.pdbx_strand_id
1 'polypeptide(L)' 'MLKNGHVHATTPIEALGKSVEDFWTWAYGDLFENRNRSVFAEYIVASELGVAELRRLEWNAYDLEYKQHCIEV' A
#
# COMPACT_ATOMS: atom_id res chain seq x y z
N MET A 1 -9.88 15.86 -12.72
CA MET A 1 -9.56 14.46 -13.06
C MET A 1 -8.08 14.25 -12.82
N LEU A 2 -7.71 13.41 -11.85
CA LEU A 2 -6.31 13.21 -11.46
C LEU A 2 -5.61 12.37 -12.54
N LYS A 3 -4.66 12.99 -13.25
CA LYS A 3 -3.71 12.26 -14.08
C LYS A 3 -2.74 11.54 -13.12
N ASN A 4 -2.64 10.22 -13.24
CA ASN A 4 -1.70 9.31 -12.56
C ASN A 4 -2.12 8.69 -11.21
N GLY A 5 -3.35 8.89 -10.72
CA GLY A 5 -3.86 8.14 -9.55
C GLY A 5 -3.14 8.36 -8.21
N HIS A 6 -2.12 9.21 -8.16
CA HIS A 6 -1.46 9.62 -6.93
C HIS A 6 -2.33 10.67 -6.22
N VAL A 7 -2.80 10.32 -5.04
CA VAL A 7 -3.45 11.24 -4.10
C VAL A 7 -2.54 11.40 -2.89
N HIS A 8 -2.31 12.64 -2.46
CA HIS A 8 -1.59 12.92 -1.22
C HIS A 8 -2.50 12.62 -0.03
N ALA A 9 -1.93 12.19 1.10
CA ALA A 9 -2.65 11.95 2.35
C ALA A 9 -3.59 13.12 2.73
N THR A 10 -3.11 14.36 2.56
CA THR A 10 -3.84 15.59 2.88
C THR A 10 -4.85 16.02 1.80
N THR A 11 -5.01 15.24 0.72
CA THR A 11 -5.96 15.58 -0.35
C THR A 11 -7.38 15.56 0.22
N PRO A 12 -8.16 16.65 0.07
CA PRO A 12 -9.52 16.68 0.57
C PRO A 12 -10.46 15.83 -0.30
N ILE A 13 -11.38 15.15 0.36
CA ILE A 13 -12.56 14.51 -0.20
C ILE A 13 -13.73 15.46 0.08
N GLU A 14 -13.90 16.44 -0.80
CA GLU A 14 -14.80 17.61 -0.63
C GLU A 14 -16.20 17.24 -0.17
N ALA A 15 -16.80 16.21 -0.78
CA ALA A 15 -18.16 15.77 -0.46
C ALA A 15 -18.33 15.22 0.97
N LEU A 16 -17.23 14.85 1.64
CA LEU A 16 -17.24 14.23 2.97
C LEU A 16 -16.66 15.16 4.05
N GLY A 17 -16.02 16.27 3.69
CA GLY A 17 -15.27 17.09 4.65
C GLY A 17 -14.14 16.31 5.34
N LYS A 18 -13.54 15.37 4.63
CA LYS A 18 -12.51 14.43 5.11
C LYS A 18 -11.30 14.44 4.19
N SER A 19 -10.18 13.88 4.62
CA SER A 19 -8.99 13.70 3.79
C SER A 19 -8.87 12.26 3.26
N VAL A 20 -7.96 12.04 2.32
CA VAL A 20 -7.56 10.70 1.89
C VAL A 20 -6.91 9.90 3.03
N GLU A 21 -6.18 10.57 3.92
CA GLU A 21 -5.64 9.98 5.16
C GLU A 21 -6.75 9.44 6.06
N ASP A 22 -7.85 10.20 6.27
CA ASP A 22 -8.99 9.72 7.06
C ASP A 22 -9.55 8.40 6.50
N PHE A 23 -9.65 8.30 5.16
CA PHE A 23 -10.08 7.09 4.48
C PHE A 23 -9.08 5.94 4.67
N TRP A 24 -7.79 6.18 4.48
CA TRP A 24 -6.77 5.14 4.65
C TRP A 24 -6.69 4.64 6.10
N THR A 25 -6.78 5.53 7.09
CA THR A 25 -6.83 5.12 8.50
C THR A 25 -8.07 4.29 8.79
N TRP A 26 -9.24 4.65 8.25
CA TRP A 26 -10.45 3.85 8.42
C TRP A 26 -10.36 2.47 7.74
N ALA A 27 -9.77 2.40 6.54
CA ALA A 27 -9.72 1.15 5.75
C ALA A 27 -8.56 0.22 6.14
N TYR A 28 -7.42 0.77 6.58
CA TYR A 28 -6.16 0.04 6.76
C TYR A 28 -5.47 0.31 8.11
N GLY A 29 -6.11 1.06 9.01
CA GLY A 29 -5.51 1.45 10.30
C GLY A 29 -5.29 0.30 11.29
N ASP A 30 -5.95 -0.84 11.10
CA ASP A 30 -5.71 -2.05 11.88
C ASP A 30 -4.79 -3.01 11.11
N LEU A 31 -3.51 -3.07 11.51
CA LEU A 31 -2.51 -3.96 10.92
C LEU A 31 -2.65 -5.42 11.38
N PHE A 32 -3.44 -5.71 12.41
CA PHE A 32 -3.69 -7.08 12.88
C PHE A 32 -4.85 -7.76 12.16
N GLU A 33 -5.68 -6.99 11.44
CA GLU A 33 -6.69 -7.54 10.55
C GLU A 33 -6.02 -8.46 9.52
N ASN A 34 -6.60 -9.65 9.29
CA ASN A 34 -5.99 -10.71 8.50
C ASN A 34 -5.50 -10.26 7.11
N ARG A 35 -6.24 -9.38 6.44
CA ARG A 35 -5.86 -8.85 5.12
C ARG A 35 -4.66 -7.88 5.22
N ASN A 36 -4.69 -6.97 6.19
CA ASN A 36 -3.68 -5.94 6.35
C ASN A 36 -2.38 -6.52 6.89
N ARG A 37 -2.45 -7.56 7.74
CA ARG A 37 -1.27 -8.22 8.32
C ARG A 37 -0.33 -8.76 7.25
N SER A 38 -0.86 -9.46 6.24
CA SER A 38 -0.04 -10.00 5.15
C SER A 38 0.58 -8.88 4.31
N VAL A 39 -0.19 -7.86 3.97
CA VAL A 39 0.32 -6.68 3.24
C VAL A 39 1.38 -5.92 4.04
N PHE A 40 1.23 -5.84 5.37
CA PHE A 40 2.21 -5.20 6.23
C PHE A 40 3.53 -6.00 6.31
N ALA A 41 3.46 -7.33 6.36
CA ALA A 41 4.64 -8.18 6.29
C ALA A 41 5.38 -8.01 4.96
N GLU A 42 4.65 -8.01 3.84
CA GLU A 42 5.19 -7.71 2.50
C GLU A 42 5.88 -6.34 2.47
N TYR A 43 5.24 -5.31 3.03
CA TYR A 43 5.80 -3.96 3.10
C TYR A 43 7.09 -3.86 3.93
N ILE A 44 7.20 -4.60 5.04
CA ILE A 44 8.44 -4.66 5.84
C ILE A 44 9.58 -5.23 4.98
N VAL A 45 9.36 -6.36 4.32
CA VAL A 45 10.38 -7.00 3.47
C VAL A 45 10.74 -6.08 2.30
N ALA A 46 9.75 -5.47 1.65
CA ALA A 46 9.97 -4.53 0.54
C ALA A 46 10.80 -3.31 0.97
N SER A 47 10.58 -2.81 2.19
CA SER A 47 11.31 -1.66 2.74
C SER A 47 12.79 -1.99 2.96
N GLU A 48 13.09 -3.15 3.57
CA GLU A 48 14.46 -3.61 3.78
C GLU A 48 15.20 -3.91 2.47
N LEU A 49 14.49 -4.38 1.45
CA LEU A 49 15.04 -4.63 0.12
C LEU A 49 15.16 -3.35 -0.73
N GLY A 50 14.59 -2.22 -0.29
CA GLY A 50 14.60 -0.96 -1.03
C GLY A 50 13.71 -0.96 -2.28
N VAL A 51 12.63 -1.76 -2.28
CA VAL A 51 11.69 -1.89 -3.42
C VAL A 51 10.27 -1.38 -3.09
N ALA A 52 10.06 -0.83 -1.88
CA ALA A 52 8.77 -0.31 -1.41
C ALA A 52 8.32 1.00 -2.10
N GLU A 53 9.15 1.63 -2.93
CA GLU A 53 8.78 2.83 -3.70
C GLU A 53 7.80 2.52 -4.85
N LEU A 54 7.77 1.25 -5.29
CA LEU A 54 6.84 0.78 -6.31
C LEU A 54 5.50 0.44 -5.67
N ARG A 55 4.40 0.75 -6.38
CA ARG A 55 3.07 0.36 -5.95
C ARG A 55 2.96 -1.17 -5.95
N ARG A 56 2.49 -1.71 -4.82
CA ARG A 56 2.11 -3.12 -4.68
C ARG A 56 1.16 -3.55 -5.80
N LEU A 57 1.46 -4.66 -6.45
CA LEU A 57 0.59 -5.28 -7.46
C LEU A 57 -0.22 -6.39 -6.80
N GLU A 58 -1.51 -6.15 -6.57
CA GLU A 58 -2.38 -7.17 -6.02
C GLU A 58 -2.54 -8.33 -7.00
N TRP A 59 -2.50 -9.58 -6.50
CA TRP A 59 -2.68 -10.82 -7.28
C TRP A 59 -1.57 -11.10 -8.29
N ASN A 60 -0.36 -10.59 -8.04
CA ASN A 60 0.80 -10.99 -8.82
C ASN A 60 1.18 -12.45 -8.52
N ALA A 61 2.01 -13.05 -9.38
CA ALA A 61 2.47 -14.44 -9.22
C ALA A 61 3.45 -14.64 -8.06
N TYR A 62 3.89 -13.54 -7.44
CA TYR A 62 4.76 -13.45 -6.27
C TYR A 62 4.58 -12.05 -5.66
N ASP A 63 4.91 -11.90 -4.38
CA ASP A 63 4.76 -10.63 -3.68
C ASP A 63 5.81 -9.59 -4.11
N LEU A 64 7.10 -9.95 -4.17
CA LEU A 64 8.18 -9.00 -4.47
C LEU A 64 9.17 -9.52 -5.53
N GLU A 65 9.69 -8.60 -6.36
CA GLU A 65 10.84 -8.85 -7.24
C GLU A 65 12.08 -8.14 -6.68
N TYR A 66 13.17 -8.88 -6.47
CA TYR A 66 14.44 -8.32 -6.02
C TYR A 66 15.62 -9.03 -6.65
N LYS A 67 16.47 -8.30 -7.39
CA LYS A 67 17.67 -8.84 -8.06
C LYS A 67 17.39 -10.14 -8.84
N GLN A 68 16.34 -10.14 -9.66
CA GLN A 68 15.89 -11.28 -10.47
C GLN A 68 15.35 -12.48 -9.66
N HIS A 69 15.10 -12.30 -8.37
CA HIS A 69 14.41 -13.28 -7.53
C HIS A 69 12.96 -12.87 -7.28
N CYS A 70 12.07 -13.85 -7.33
CA CYS A 70 10.67 -13.73 -6.92
C CYS A 70 10.56 -14.17 -5.46
N ILE A 71 9.90 -13.38 -4.62
CA ILE A 71 9.78 -13.60 -3.17
C ILE A 71 8.30 -13.68 -2.80
N GLU A 72 7.94 -14.67 -1.98
CA GLU A 72 6.63 -14.85 -1.34
C GLU A 72 6.79 -14.61 0.17
N VAL A 73 5.81 -13.97 0.81
CA VAL A 73 5.82 -13.55 2.23
C VAL A 73 4.68 -14.18 3.02
#